data_AF-A0A522VEQ8-F1
#
_entry.id   AF-A0A522VEQ8-F1
#
_cell.length_a   1.000
_cell.length_b   1.000
_cell.length_c   1.000
_cell.angle_alpha   90.00
_cell.angle_beta   90.00
_cell.angle_gamma   90.00
#
_symmetry.space_group_name_H-M   'P 1'
#
loop_
_entity.id
_entity.type
_entity.pdbx_description
1 polymer ?
#
loop_
_entity_poly.entity_id
_entity_poly.type
_entity_poly.pdbx_seq_one_letter_code
_entity_poly.pdbx_strand_id
1 'polypeptide(L)'
;AQAADLSRSLAADDTPPLPTHEWLDLIETILIYKLPKLTREEIKQMLGIQDVELKQTRFYQDVFSEGKLEGELEGERKGELKWRTAEAQALLLRQLNKRFGPLGDAVNRRIELATIEQLEHWADNILDAKTLNAVFDGH
;
A
#
# COMPACT_ATOMS: atom_id res chain seq x y z
N ALA A 1 -57.94 -17.84 -23.31
CA ALA A 1 -57.88 -16.67 -24.21
C ALA A 1 -57.04 -15.51 -23.65
N GLN A 2 -57.00 -15.26 -22.33
CA GLN A 2 -56.27 -14.11 -21.74
C GLN A 2 -54.74 -14.29 -21.56
N ALA A 3 -54.22 -15.52 -21.48
CA ALA A 3 -52.79 -15.75 -21.23
C ALA A 3 -51.87 -15.61 -22.47
N ALA A 4 -52.46 -15.65 -23.68
CA ALA A 4 -51.70 -15.51 -24.94
C ALA A 4 -51.62 -14.05 -25.42
N ASP A 5 -52.47 -13.16 -24.89
CA ASP A 5 -52.43 -11.72 -25.18
C ASP A 5 -51.41 -10.99 -24.31
N LEU A 6 -51.21 -11.43 -23.06
CA LEU A 6 -50.22 -10.86 -22.14
C LEU A 6 -48.77 -11.14 -22.57
N SER A 7 -48.49 -12.27 -23.23
CA SER A 7 -47.18 -12.57 -23.80
C SER A 7 -46.90 -11.81 -25.10
N ARG A 8 -47.94 -11.29 -25.76
CA ARG A 8 -47.80 -10.45 -26.97
C ARG A 8 -47.64 -8.97 -26.63
N SER A 9 -48.14 -8.50 -25.48
CA SER A 9 -47.95 -7.11 -25.02
C SER A 9 -46.59 -6.86 -24.36
N LEU A 10 -45.86 -7.91 -23.96
CA LEU A 10 -44.52 -7.80 -23.37
C LEU A 10 -43.38 -8.00 -24.40
N ALA A 11 -43.71 -8.44 -25.62
CA ALA A 11 -42.77 -8.53 -26.73
C ALA A 11 -42.68 -7.22 -27.55
N ALA A 12 -43.41 -6.19 -27.13
CA ALA A 12 -43.48 -4.87 -27.75
C ALA A 12 -42.70 -3.82 -26.93
N ASP A 13 -41.62 -4.23 -26.25
CA ASP A 13 -40.65 -3.27 -25.72
C ASP A 13 -39.73 -2.81 -26.86
N ASP A 14 -40.36 -2.14 -27.84
CA ASP A 14 -39.69 -1.23 -28.79
C ASP A 14 -39.31 0.05 -28.03
N THR A 15 -38.63 -0.07 -26.88
CA THR A 15 -37.93 1.10 -26.34
C THR A 15 -36.91 1.50 -27.39
N PRO A 16 -37.05 2.66 -28.04
CA PRO A 16 -36.07 3.08 -29.03
C PRO A 16 -34.71 3.12 -28.33
N PRO A 17 -33.63 2.63 -28.98
CA PRO A 17 -32.31 2.75 -28.40
C PRO A 17 -32.08 4.22 -28.05
N LEU A 18 -31.50 4.49 -26.87
CA LEU A 18 -31.29 5.86 -26.42
C LEU A 18 -30.58 6.66 -27.53
N PRO A 19 -30.89 7.95 -27.70
CA PRO A 19 -30.11 8.85 -28.56
C PRO A 19 -28.62 8.74 -28.24
N THR A 20 -27.75 8.92 -29.24
CA THR A 20 -26.29 8.73 -29.10
C THR A 20 -25.66 9.58 -27.99
N HIS A 21 -26.22 10.75 -27.67
CA HIS A 21 -25.73 11.61 -26.58
C HIS A 21 -26.15 11.10 -25.19
N GLU A 22 -27.37 10.57 -25.04
CA GLU A 22 -27.83 9.99 -23.77
C GLU A 22 -27.04 8.73 -23.38
N TRP A 23 -26.57 7.96 -24.37
CA TRP A 23 -25.64 6.85 -24.12
C TRP A 23 -24.29 7.33 -23.59
N LEU A 24 -23.77 8.44 -24.10
CA LEU A 24 -22.52 9.02 -23.63
C LEU A 24 -22.66 9.56 -22.21
N ASP A 25 -23.76 10.26 -21.91
CA ASP A 25 -24.06 10.79 -20.57
C ASP A 25 -24.19 9.67 -19.53
N LEU A 26 -24.82 8.55 -19.91
CA LEU A 26 -24.95 7.38 -19.05
C LEU A 26 -23.59 6.71 -18.81
N ILE A 27 -22.78 6.53 -19.86
CA ILE A 27 -21.43 5.96 -19.74
C ILE A 27 -20.55 6.85 -18.87
N GLU A 28 -20.58 8.17 -19.07
CA GLU A 28 -19.86 9.14 -18.27
C GLU A 28 -20.30 9.08 -16.80
N THR A 29 -21.60 9.05 -16.54
CA THR A 29 -22.16 8.93 -15.19
C THR A 29 -21.71 7.63 -14.52
N ILE A 30 -21.71 6.51 -15.24
CA ILE A 30 -21.26 5.21 -14.72
C ILE A 30 -19.75 5.24 -14.43
N LEU A 31 -18.93 5.77 -15.35
CA LEU A 31 -17.47 5.87 -15.20
C LEU A 31 -17.04 6.75 -14.03
N ILE A 32 -17.72 7.88 -13.81
CA ILE A 32 -17.32 8.85 -12.78
C ILE A 32 -17.91 8.47 -11.41
N TYR A 33 -19.17 8.03 -11.34
CA TYR A 33 -19.87 7.90 -10.05
C TYR A 33 -20.00 6.47 -9.55
N LYS A 34 -20.22 5.51 -10.46
CA LYS A 34 -20.50 4.12 -10.09
C LYS A 34 -19.22 3.29 -10.06
N LEU A 35 -18.45 3.28 -11.14
CA LEU A 35 -17.28 2.41 -11.31
C LEU A 35 -16.21 2.55 -10.22
N PRO A 36 -15.84 3.76 -9.72
CA PRO A 36 -14.83 3.89 -8.67
C PRO A 36 -15.24 3.30 -7.31
N LYS A 37 -16.54 3.07 -7.10
CA LYS A 37 -17.12 2.56 -5.85
C LYS A 37 -17.44 1.08 -5.90
N LEU A 38 -17.37 0.47 -7.09
CA LEU A 38 -17.72 -0.93 -7.30
C LEU A 38 -16.45 -1.78 -7.28
N THR A 39 -16.56 -2.93 -6.64
CA THR A 39 -15.56 -3.98 -6.71
C THR A 39 -15.53 -4.60 -8.10
N ARG A 40 -14.42 -5.25 -8.43
CA ARG A 40 -14.26 -6.00 -9.68
C ARG A 40 -15.42 -6.98 -9.93
N GLU A 41 -15.91 -7.62 -8.89
CA GLU A 41 -16.96 -8.64 -9.00
C GLU A 41 -18.31 -8.00 -9.31
N GLU A 42 -18.64 -6.88 -8.67
CA GLU A 42 -19.86 -6.13 -8.95
C GLU A 42 -19.84 -5.55 -10.38
N ILE A 43 -18.68 -5.11 -10.87
CA ILE A 43 -18.52 -4.63 -12.26
C ILE A 43 -18.79 -5.77 -13.26
N LYS A 44 -18.26 -6.97 -13.00
CA LYS A 44 -18.52 -8.15 -13.85
C LYS A 44 -20.00 -8.51 -13.89
N GLN A 45 -20.66 -8.50 -12.73
CA GLN A 45 -22.10 -8.77 -12.63
C GLN A 45 -22.93 -7.72 -13.36
N MET A 46 -22.61 -6.44 -13.18
CA MET A 46 -23.32 -5.33 -13.82
C MET A 46 -23.21 -5.37 -15.34
N LEU A 47 -22.04 -5.73 -15.88
CA LEU A 47 -21.80 -5.75 -17.32
C LEU A 47 -22.19 -7.10 -17.98
N GLY A 48 -22.60 -8.10 -17.20
CA GLY A 48 -22.92 -9.45 -17.71
C GLY A 48 -21.69 -10.18 -18.27
N ILE A 49 -20.49 -9.73 -17.91
CA ILE A 49 -19.24 -10.21 -18.49
C ILE A 49 -18.62 -11.24 -17.54
N GLN A 50 -19.00 -12.50 -17.70
CA GLN A 50 -18.47 -13.60 -16.88
C GLN A 50 -17.07 -14.05 -17.35
N ASP A 51 -16.75 -13.85 -18.65
CA ASP A 51 -15.58 -14.47 -19.31
C ASP A 51 -14.47 -13.48 -19.72
N VAL A 52 -14.56 -12.18 -19.42
CA VAL A 52 -13.45 -11.27 -19.73
C VAL A 52 -12.33 -11.51 -18.74
N GLU A 53 -11.22 -12.06 -19.26
CA GLU A 53 -9.95 -12.09 -18.57
C GLU A 53 -9.42 -10.65 -18.42
N LEU A 54 -9.90 -9.93 -17.41
CA LEU A 54 -9.46 -8.57 -17.11
C LEU A 54 -7.93 -8.47 -17.00
N LYS A 55 -7.25 -9.56 -16.61
CA LYS A 55 -5.78 -9.65 -16.56
C LYS A 55 -5.08 -9.56 -17.93
N GLN A 56 -5.79 -9.87 -19.01
CA GLN A 56 -5.28 -9.74 -20.39
C GLN A 56 -5.45 -8.33 -20.93
N THR A 57 -6.26 -7.48 -20.28
CA THR A 57 -6.42 -6.10 -20.71
C THR A 57 -5.10 -5.35 -20.51
N ARG A 58 -4.76 -4.49 -21.48
CA ARG A 58 -3.58 -3.61 -21.38
C ARG A 58 -3.62 -2.80 -20.09
N PHE A 59 -4.76 -2.18 -19.82
CA PHE A 59 -4.99 -1.41 -18.60
C PHE A 59 -4.63 -2.18 -17.31
N TYR A 60 -5.04 -3.44 -17.18
CA TYR A 60 -4.67 -4.23 -16.00
C TYR A 60 -3.17 -4.51 -15.93
N GLN A 61 -2.54 -4.84 -17.05
CA GLN A 61 -1.11 -5.15 -17.09
C GLN A 61 -0.27 -3.92 -16.72
N ASP A 62 -0.68 -2.74 -17.20
CA ASP A 62 -0.02 -1.47 -16.91
C ASP A 62 -0.12 -1.17 -15.41
N VAL A 63 -1.34 -1.13 -14.84
CA VAL A 63 -1.56 -0.87 -13.41
C VAL A 63 -0.87 -1.92 -12.52
N PHE A 64 -0.91 -3.20 -12.90
CA PHE A 64 -0.22 -4.25 -12.17
C PHE A 64 1.30 -4.08 -12.21
N SER A 65 1.85 -3.67 -13.36
CA SER A 65 3.29 -3.42 -13.51
C SER A 65 3.75 -2.22 -12.68
N GLU A 66 2.97 -1.14 -12.64
CA GLU A 66 3.21 0.03 -11.78
C GLU A 66 3.19 -0.38 -10.30
N GLY A 67 2.14 -1.07 -9.87
CA GLY A 67 2.05 -1.54 -8.48
C GLY A 67 3.17 -2.51 -8.09
N LYS A 68 3.66 -3.32 -9.02
CA LYS A 68 4.83 -4.18 -8.80
C LYS A 68 6.10 -3.35 -8.61
N LEU A 69 6.34 -2.35 -9.47
CA LEU A 69 7.48 -1.44 -9.35
C LEU A 69 7.45 -0.65 -8.04
N GLU A 70 6.30 -0.10 -7.66
CA GLU A 70 6.12 0.59 -6.38
C GLU A 70 6.40 -0.36 -5.20
N GLY A 71 5.91 -1.59 -5.27
CA GLY A 71 6.15 -2.62 -4.25
C GLY A 71 7.63 -3.01 -4.12
N GLU A 72 8.35 -3.13 -5.23
CA GLU A 72 9.79 -3.40 -5.25
C GLU A 72 10.57 -2.23 -4.63
N LEU A 73 10.29 -0.98 -5.03
CA LEU A 73 10.93 0.22 -4.48
C LEU A 73 10.65 0.40 -2.99
N GLU A 74 9.42 0.19 -2.55
CA GLU A 74 9.04 0.25 -1.14
C GLU A 74 9.74 -0.85 -0.33
N GLY A 75 9.84 -2.05 -0.90
CA GLY A 75 10.52 -3.20 -0.30
C GLY A 75 12.02 -2.94 -0.12
N GLU A 76 12.68 -2.40 -1.16
CA GLU A 76 14.09 -2.02 -1.13
C GLU A 76 14.34 -0.96 -0.05
N ARG A 77 13.56 0.13 -0.04
CA ARG A 77 13.72 1.21 0.95
C ARG A 77 13.52 0.72 2.38
N LYS A 78 12.50 -0.12 2.63
CA LYS A 78 12.27 -0.74 3.95
C LYS A 78 13.40 -1.67 4.33
N GLY A 79 13.93 -2.42 3.37
CA GLY A 79 15.07 -3.32 3.57
C GLY A 79 16.31 -2.54 3.97
N GLU A 80 16.66 -1.50 3.22
CA GLU A 80 17.80 -0.62 3.47
C GLU A 80 17.71 0.03 4.85
N LEU A 81 16.55 0.61 5.20
CA LEU A 81 16.37 1.25 6.51
C LEU A 81 16.56 0.24 7.65
N LYS A 82 15.96 -0.96 7.54
CA LYS A 82 16.12 -2.02 8.55
C LYS A 82 17.57 -2.45 8.70
N TRP A 83 18.27 -2.64 7.58
CA TRP A 83 19.69 -3.00 7.58
C TRP A 83 20.55 -1.93 8.23
N ARG A 84 20.36 -0.67 7.85
CA ARG A 84 21.09 0.47 8.42
C ARG A 84 20.83 0.62 9.92
N THR A 85 19.57 0.48 10.38
CA THR A 85 19.25 0.50 11.81
C THR A 85 19.94 -0.63 12.57
N ALA A 86 19.87 -1.87 12.07
CA ALA A 86 20.52 -3.01 12.72
C ALA A 86 22.05 -2.86 12.77
N GLU A 87 22.66 -2.32 11.71
CA GLU A 87 24.09 -2.03 11.68
C GLU A 87 24.47 -0.95 12.70
N ALA A 88 23.73 0.16 12.75
CA ALA A 88 23.94 1.23 13.72
C ALA A 88 23.80 0.72 15.17
N GLN A 89 22.80 -0.10 15.46
CA GLN A 89 22.63 -0.76 16.77
C GLN A 89 23.85 -1.61 17.12
N ALA A 90 24.28 -2.49 16.23
CA ALA A 90 25.42 -3.39 16.47
C ALA A 90 26.74 -2.62 16.68
N LEU A 91 26.96 -1.57 15.88
CA LEU A 91 28.14 -0.71 16.02
C LEU A 91 28.11 0.05 17.35
N LEU A 92 26.99 0.68 17.70
CA LEU A 92 26.85 1.44 18.94
C LEU A 92 27.04 0.52 20.16
N LEU A 93 26.41 -0.66 20.17
CA LEU A 93 26.60 -1.67 21.22
C LEU A 93 28.07 -2.04 21.38
N ARG A 94 28.79 -2.26 20.27
CA ARG A 94 30.21 -2.58 20.31
C ARG A 94 31.04 -1.46 20.90
N GLN A 95 30.76 -0.20 20.54
CA GLN A 95 31.50 0.95 21.06
C GLN A 95 31.21 1.20 22.54
N LEU A 96 29.95 1.12 22.94
CA LEU A 96 29.54 1.27 24.33
C LEU A 96 30.16 0.19 25.21
N ASN A 97 30.15 -1.08 24.76
CA ASN A 97 30.82 -2.17 25.49
C ASN A 97 32.34 -1.93 25.61
N LYS A 98 32.99 -1.43 24.55
CA LYS A 98 34.43 -1.14 24.58
C LYS A 98 34.79 -0.02 25.55
N ARG A 99 33.96 1.03 25.65
CA ARG A 99 34.27 2.25 26.39
C ARG A 99 33.79 2.20 27.85
N PHE A 100 32.67 1.53 28.11
CA PHE A 100 32.03 1.49 29.42
C PHE A 100 31.95 0.08 30.04
N GLY A 101 32.41 -0.96 29.32
CA GLY A 101 32.32 -2.34 29.77
C GLY A 101 30.95 -2.98 29.49
N PRO A 102 30.70 -4.19 30.02
CA PRO A 102 29.48 -4.95 29.76
C PRO A 102 28.20 -4.14 30.03
N LEU A 103 27.34 -4.05 29.02
CA LEU A 103 26.06 -3.34 29.12
C LEU A 103 24.99 -4.23 29.73
N GLY A 104 24.18 -3.67 30.63
CA GLY A 104 23.02 -4.35 31.19
C GLY A 104 21.83 -4.42 30.21
N ASP A 105 20.91 -5.34 30.46
CA ASP A 105 19.76 -5.62 29.57
C ASP A 105 18.87 -4.40 29.26
N ALA A 106 18.76 -3.47 30.22
CA ALA A 106 17.98 -2.24 30.02
C ALA A 106 18.57 -1.37 28.89
N VAL A 107 19.90 -1.30 28.80
CA VAL A 107 20.60 -0.53 27.75
C VAL A 107 20.49 -1.23 26.41
N ASN A 108 20.65 -2.56 26.37
CA ASN A 108 20.49 -3.34 25.15
C ASN A 108 19.09 -3.16 24.56
N ARG A 109 18.04 -3.30 25.38
CA ARG A 109 16.65 -3.07 24.95
C ARG A 109 16.40 -1.64 24.47
N ARG A 110 17.00 -0.64 25.12
CA ARG A 110 16.88 0.76 24.71
C ARG A 110 17.46 0.97 23.31
N ILE A 111 18.58 0.34 22.98
CA ILE A 111 19.22 0.41 21.67
C ILE A 111 18.41 -0.36 20.61
N GLU A 112 17.90 -1.54 20.94
CA GLU A 112 17.05 -2.34 20.03
C GLU A 112 15.78 -1.62 19.60
N LEU A 113 15.19 -0.82 20.49
CA LEU A 113 13.95 -0.06 20.24
C LEU A 113 14.19 1.35 19.70
N ALA A 114 15.44 1.78 19.57
CA ALA A 114 15.78 3.13 19.15
C ALA A 114 15.54 3.34 17.65
N THR A 115 15.16 4.57 17.28
CA THR A 115 15.13 4.99 15.88
C THR A 115 16.55 5.22 15.34
N ILE A 116 16.70 5.27 14.02
CA ILE A 116 18.02 5.52 13.41
C ILE A 116 18.59 6.87 13.86
N GLU A 117 17.76 7.90 14.01
CA GLU A 117 18.16 9.24 14.43
C GLU A 117 18.69 9.23 15.87
N GLN A 118 18.04 8.48 16.77
CA GLN A 118 18.51 8.31 18.15
C GLN A 118 19.86 7.59 18.17
N LEU A 119 20.02 6.54 17.37
CA LEU A 119 21.28 5.79 17.28
C LEU A 119 22.43 6.64 16.75
N GLU A 120 22.17 7.47 15.74
CA GLU A 120 23.16 8.39 15.17
C GLU A 120 23.57 9.46 16.18
N HIS A 121 22.60 10.09 16.86
CA HIS A 121 22.88 11.06 17.92
C HIS A 121 23.69 10.46 19.07
N TRP A 122 23.34 9.24 19.50
CA TRP A 122 24.12 8.54 20.53
C TRP A 122 25.51 8.15 20.04
N ALA A 123 25.68 7.83 18.76
CA ALA A 123 26.96 7.54 18.15
C ALA A 123 27.88 8.78 18.08
N ASP A 124 27.32 9.97 17.92
CA ASP A 124 28.08 11.23 18.01
C ASP A 124 28.43 11.53 19.48
N ASN A 125 27.45 11.44 20.38
CA ASN A 125 27.65 11.74 21.80
C ASN A 125 28.64 10.82 22.51
N ILE A 126 28.83 9.59 22.02
CA ILE A 126 29.74 8.63 22.66
C ILE A 126 31.19 9.13 22.73
N LEU A 127 31.58 10.01 21.81
CA LEU A 127 32.93 10.54 21.72
C LEU A 127 33.22 11.47 22.91
N ASP A 128 32.25 12.32 23.26
CA ASP A 128 32.36 13.36 24.28
C ASP A 128 31.85 12.94 25.66
N ALA A 129 30.90 11.99 25.71
CA ALA A 129 30.27 11.56 26.94
C ALA A 129 31.30 11.00 27.94
N LYS A 130 31.24 11.45 29.20
CA LYS A 130 32.11 10.91 30.27
C LYS A 130 31.54 9.69 30.97
N THR A 131 30.23 9.47 30.83
CA THR A 131 29.49 8.36 31.47
C THR A 131 28.54 7.73 30.46
N LEU A 132 28.14 6.48 30.72
CA LEU A 132 27.18 5.77 29.89
C LEU A 132 25.85 6.53 29.76
N ASN A 133 25.36 7.10 30.86
CA ASN A 133 24.10 7.85 30.84
C ASN A 133 24.19 9.10 29.96
N ALA A 134 25.32 9.82 29.99
CA ALA A 134 25.50 11.04 29.21
C ALA A 134 25.49 10.81 27.69
N VAL A 135 25.73 9.58 27.22
CA VAL A 135 25.58 9.23 25.79
C VAL A 135 24.14 9.41 25.34
N PHE A 136 23.20 9.09 26.23
CA PHE A 136 21.77 9.07 25.95
C PHE A 136 21.06 10.39 26.25
N ASP A 137 21.79 11.44 26.65
CA ASP A 137 21.20 12.74 26.94
C ASP A 137 20.61 13.37 25.66
N GLY A 138 19.46 14.05 25.81
CA GLY A 138 18.74 14.68 24.70
C GLY A 138 17.67 13.81 24.03
N HIS A 139 17.45 12.57 24.48
CA HIS A 139 16.42 11.65 23.97
C HIS A 139 15.81 10.73 25.04
#